data_AF-A0A1Q2MIZ8-F1
#
_entry.id   AF-A0A1Q2MIZ8-F1
#
_cell.length_a   1.000
_cell.length_b   1.000
_cell.length_c   1.000
_cell.angle_alpha   90.00
_cell.angle_beta   90.00
_cell.angle_gamma   90.00
#
_symmetry.space_group_name_H-M   'P 1'
#
loop_
_entity.id
_entity.type
_entity.pdbx_description
1 polymer ?
#
loop_
_entity_poly.entity_id
_entity_poly.type
_entity_poly.pdbx_seq_one_letter_code
_entity_poly.pdbx_strand_id
1 'polypeptide(L)'
;MDEIAVTVNNLNPDVRVVTSDEFIEQIYINLSPCGTAPAKADINNDCKVNLEDFSIFSQQWLKISSSSADIRQDGLIDQKDLNDFSLQWLE
;
A
#
# COMPACT_ATOMS: atom_id res chain seq x y z
N MET A 1 -0.59 6.99 37.70
CA MET A 1 -1.33 6.38 36.58
C MET A 1 -2.75 6.91 36.46
N ASP A 2 -3.37 7.40 37.54
CA ASP A 2 -4.75 7.91 37.52
C ASP A 2 -4.95 9.19 36.69
N GLU A 3 -3.96 10.07 36.63
CA GLU A 3 -4.07 11.36 35.94
C GLU A 3 -4.23 11.19 34.41
N ILE A 4 -3.48 10.25 33.82
CA ILE A 4 -3.56 9.95 32.38
C ILE A 4 -4.95 9.40 32.02
N ALA A 5 -5.51 8.52 32.85
CA ALA A 5 -6.83 7.95 32.62
C ALA A 5 -7.94 9.01 32.69
N VAL A 6 -7.86 9.94 33.63
CA VAL A 6 -8.79 11.08 33.74
C VAL A 6 -8.67 12.01 32.54
N THR A 7 -7.45 12.32 32.08
CA THR A 7 -7.25 13.17 30.90
C THR A 7 -7.80 12.53 29.63
N VAL A 8 -7.58 11.23 29.42
CA VAL A 8 -8.09 10.50 28.24
C VAL A 8 -9.61 10.51 28.18
N ASN A 9 -10.28 10.35 29.33
CA ASN A 9 -11.75 10.37 29.40
C ASN A 9 -12.38 11.75 29.12
N ASN A 10 -11.58 12.82 29.15
CA ASN A 10 -12.01 14.18 28.84
C ASN A 10 -11.67 14.61 27.40
N LEU A 11 -11.06 13.72 26.60
CA LEU A 11 -10.79 13.99 25.19
C LEU A 11 -12.09 13.95 24.38
N ASN A 12 -12.08 14.66 23.24
CA ASN A 12 -13.10 14.47 22.21
C ASN A 12 -13.13 12.98 21.83
N PRO A 13 -14.31 12.34 21.68
CA PRO A 13 -14.43 10.93 21.27
C PRO A 13 -13.69 10.59 19.96
N ASP A 14 -13.44 11.57 19.11
CA ASP A 14 -12.67 11.42 17.86
C ASP A 14 -11.13 11.46 18.07
N VAL A 15 -10.67 11.74 19.29
CA VAL A 15 -9.25 11.82 19.66
C VAL A 15 -8.88 10.58 20.47
N ARG A 16 -7.90 9.82 19.97
CA ARG A 16 -7.35 8.65 20.66
C ARG A 16 -5.84 8.77 20.79
N VAL A 17 -5.28 8.17 21.85
CA VAL A 17 -3.84 7.97 21.97
C VAL A 17 -3.44 6.85 21.00
N VAL A 18 -2.44 7.11 20.15
CA VAL A 18 -1.91 6.14 19.18
C VAL A 18 -0.43 5.90 19.43
N THR A 19 0.05 4.75 18.98
CA THR A 19 1.48 4.43 18.91
C THR A 19 2.16 5.21 17.77
N SER A 20 3.49 5.28 17.78
CA SER A 20 4.25 5.89 16.68
C SER A 20 4.03 5.16 15.35
N ASP A 21 3.90 3.85 15.36
CA ASP A 21 3.67 3.05 14.16
C ASP A 21 2.29 3.31 13.56
N GLU A 22 1.25 3.33 14.39
CA GLU A 22 -0.11 3.70 13.96
C GLU A 22 -0.17 5.13 13.43
N PHE A 23 0.58 6.07 14.02
CA PHE A 23 0.63 7.44 13.53
C PHE A 23 1.28 7.54 12.15
N ILE A 24 2.35 6.78 11.92
CA ILE A 24 3.00 6.70 10.61
C ILE A 24 2.04 6.10 9.57
N GLU A 25 1.36 5.00 9.90
CA GLU A 25 0.34 4.40 9.02
C GLU A 25 -0.78 5.39 8.68
N GLN A 26 -1.28 6.13 9.68
CA GLN A 26 -2.31 7.14 9.46
C GLN A 26 -1.82 8.28 8.57
N ILE A 27 -0.57 8.73 8.71
CA ILE A 27 0.01 9.74 7.80
C ILE A 27 0.07 9.20 6.37
N TYR A 28 0.54 7.97 6.19
CA TYR A 28 0.61 7.35 4.87
C TYR A 28 -0.77 7.23 4.22
N ILE A 29 -1.80 6.83 4.97
CA ILE A 29 -3.17 6.71 4.46
C ILE A 29 -3.76 8.08 4.13
N ASN A 30 -3.62 9.08 5.01
CA ASN A 30 -4.20 10.41 4.81
C ASN A 30 -3.55 11.20 3.67
N LEU A 31 -2.30 10.89 3.35
CA LEU A 31 -1.58 11.48 2.22
C LEU A 31 -1.64 10.60 0.96
N SER A 32 -2.15 9.37 1.06
CA SER A 32 -2.29 8.49 -0.09
C SER A 32 -3.39 9.00 -1.01
N PRO A 33 -3.12 9.20 -2.31
CA PRO A 33 -4.15 9.63 -3.27
C PRO A 33 -5.30 8.62 -3.39
N CYS A 34 -5.09 7.38 -2.97
CA CYS A 34 -6.03 6.26 -3.11
C CYS A 34 -6.94 6.08 -1.89
N GLY A 35 -6.78 6.88 -0.82
CA GLY A 35 -7.55 6.76 0.43
C GLY A 35 -7.24 5.48 1.24
N THR A 36 -6.38 4.62 0.71
CA THR A 36 -5.83 3.40 1.31
C THR A 36 -4.36 3.28 0.91
N ALA A 37 -3.63 2.34 1.52
CA ALA A 37 -2.28 2.05 1.08
C ALA A 37 -2.31 1.54 -0.37
N PRO A 38 -1.52 2.10 -1.30
CA PRO A 38 -1.56 1.70 -2.71
C PRO A 38 -1.13 0.24 -2.85
N ALA A 39 -1.88 -0.51 -3.66
CA ALA A 39 -1.51 -1.87 -4.05
C ALA A 39 -0.15 -1.85 -4.77
N LYS A 40 0.71 -2.84 -4.49
CA LYS A 40 1.99 -2.95 -5.21
C LYS A 40 1.79 -3.20 -6.71
N ALA A 41 0.65 -3.79 -7.07
CA ALA A 41 0.26 -4.08 -8.44
C ALA A 41 -0.35 -2.88 -9.18
N ASP A 42 -0.57 -1.73 -8.51
CA ASP A 42 -0.91 -0.46 -9.15
C ASP A 42 0.38 0.14 -9.73
N ILE A 43 0.69 -0.27 -10.95
CA ILE A 43 1.96 0.00 -11.63
C ILE A 43 1.97 1.42 -12.21
N ASN A 44 0.80 1.93 -12.63
CA ASN A 44 0.66 3.27 -13.19
C ASN A 44 0.34 4.36 -12.13
N ASN A 45 0.08 3.96 -10.87
CA ASN A 45 -0.31 4.81 -9.74
C ASN A 45 -1.64 5.54 -9.95
N ASP A 46 -2.62 4.88 -10.57
CA ASP A 46 -3.97 5.42 -10.80
C ASP A 46 -5.01 5.01 -9.74
N CYS A 47 -4.54 4.35 -8.68
CA CYS A 47 -5.33 3.82 -7.58
C CYS A 47 -6.22 2.63 -7.93
N LYS A 48 -5.93 1.90 -9.01
CA LYS A 48 -6.63 0.69 -9.39
C LYS A 48 -5.64 -0.31 -9.93
N VAL A 49 -5.90 -1.60 -9.71
CA VAL A 49 -5.15 -2.67 -10.37
C VAL A 49 -6.00 -3.24 -11.50
N ASN A 50 -5.65 -2.90 -12.75
CA ASN A 50 -6.47 -3.23 -13.90
C ASN A 50 -5.64 -3.59 -15.16
N LEU A 51 -6.31 -3.65 -16.32
CA LEU A 51 -5.68 -4.04 -17.58
C LEU A 51 -4.59 -3.06 -18.05
N GLU A 52 -4.63 -1.81 -17.62
CA GLU A 52 -3.57 -0.83 -17.89
C GLU A 52 -2.27 -1.22 -17.16
N ASP A 53 -2.36 -1.61 -15.89
CA ASP A 53 -1.22 -2.14 -15.13
C ASP A 53 -0.70 -3.44 -15.73
N PHE A 54 -1.61 -4.35 -16.11
CA PHE A 54 -1.24 -5.60 -16.75
C PHE A 54 -0.53 -5.36 -18.10
N SER A 55 -0.95 -4.35 -18.85
CA SER A 55 -0.27 -3.95 -20.08
C SER A 55 1.17 -3.53 -19.81
N ILE A 56 1.41 -2.71 -18.77
CA ILE A 56 2.76 -2.30 -18.38
C ILE A 56 3.58 -3.49 -17.86
N PHE A 57 2.98 -4.34 -17.03
CA PHE A 57 3.60 -5.57 -16.54
C PHE A 57 4.08 -6.46 -17.69
N SER A 58 3.20 -6.72 -18.66
CA SER A 58 3.51 -7.60 -19.80
C SER A 58 4.64 -7.09 -20.69
N GLN A 59 4.82 -5.76 -20.79
CA GLN A 59 5.95 -5.15 -21.50
C GLN A 59 7.29 -5.38 -20.80
N GLN A 60 7.27 -5.79 -19.54
CA GLN A 60 8.45 -6.04 -18.73
C GLN A 60 8.65 -7.51 -18.37
N TRP A 61 7.79 -8.39 -18.88
CA TRP A 61 7.85 -9.82 -18.64
C TRP A 61 9.24 -10.41 -18.93
N LEU A 62 9.76 -11.19 -17.98
CA LEU A 62 11.07 -11.85 -18.00
C LEU A 62 12.27 -10.89 -18.10
N LYS A 63 12.09 -9.60 -17.80
CA LYS A 63 13.22 -8.67 -17.66
C LYS A 63 13.84 -8.78 -16.28
N ILE A 64 15.16 -8.58 -16.25
CA ILE A 64 15.92 -8.34 -15.02
C ILE A 64 15.89 -6.84 -14.75
N SER A 65 15.10 -6.42 -13.78
CA SER A 65 14.96 -5.01 -13.40
C SER A 65 14.21 -4.88 -12.08
N SER A 66 14.49 -3.84 -11.31
CA SER A 66 13.74 -3.48 -10.10
C SER A 66 12.68 -2.41 -10.39
N SER A 67 11.92 -2.59 -11.47
CA SER A 67 10.82 -1.70 -11.82
C SER A 67 9.60 -1.95 -10.92
N SER A 68 8.54 -1.17 -11.10
CA SER A 68 7.24 -1.43 -10.45
C SER A 68 6.61 -2.76 -10.84
N ALA A 69 7.05 -3.41 -11.93
CA ALA A 69 6.58 -4.75 -12.31
C ALA A 69 7.29 -5.87 -11.55
N ASP A 70 8.43 -5.60 -10.89
CA ASP A 70 9.12 -6.51 -9.96
C ASP A 70 8.49 -6.36 -8.56
N ILE A 71 7.30 -6.93 -8.40
CA ILE A 71 6.45 -6.79 -7.22
C ILE A 71 7.11 -7.38 -5.97
N ARG A 72 7.87 -8.47 -6.14
CA ARG A 72 8.60 -9.15 -5.05
C ARG A 72 9.97 -8.56 -4.77
N GLN A 73 10.46 -7.67 -5.63
CA GLN A 73 11.77 -7.04 -5.54
C GLN A 73 12.91 -8.06 -5.51
N ASP A 74 12.76 -9.16 -6.27
CA ASP A 74 13.78 -10.20 -6.40
C ASP A 74 14.67 -10.01 -7.63
N GLY A 75 14.40 -8.96 -8.41
CA GLY A 75 15.19 -8.54 -9.56
C GLY A 75 14.81 -9.24 -10.85
N LEU A 76 13.80 -10.12 -10.85
CA LEU A 76 13.32 -10.81 -12.05
C LEU A 76 11.80 -10.77 -12.12
N ILE A 77 11.27 -10.19 -13.19
CA ILE A 77 9.82 -10.13 -13.40
C ILE A 77 9.34 -11.47 -13.94
N ASP A 78 8.75 -12.29 -13.07
CA ASP A 78 8.39 -13.67 -13.38
C ASP A 78 6.97 -14.08 -12.91
N GLN A 79 6.71 -15.40 -12.97
CA GLN A 79 5.43 -15.99 -12.60
C GLN A 79 5.01 -15.69 -11.16
N LYS A 80 5.96 -15.46 -10.25
CA LYS A 80 5.67 -15.12 -8.85
C LYS A 80 5.17 -13.68 -8.74
N ASP A 81 5.70 -12.75 -9.52
CA ASP A 81 5.15 -11.39 -9.59
C ASP A 81 3.76 -11.42 -10.22
N LEU A 82 3.56 -12.20 -11.29
CA LEU A 82 2.24 -12.36 -11.90
C LEU A 82 1.21 -12.94 -10.91
N ASN A 83 1.63 -13.90 -10.08
CA ASN A 83 0.78 -14.43 -9.02
C ASN A 83 0.40 -13.34 -8.02
N ASP A 84 1.37 -12.58 -7.52
CA ASP A 84 1.12 -11.51 -6.54
C ASP A 84 0.31 -10.35 -7.13
N PHE A 85 0.50 -10.05 -8.41
CA PHE A 85 -0.32 -9.13 -9.20
C PHE A 85 -1.78 -9.59 -9.24
N SER A 86 -2.01 -10.87 -9.54
CA SER A 86 -3.37 -11.42 -9.65
C SER A 86 -4.13 -11.42 -8.32
N LEU A 87 -3.42 -11.48 -7.19
CA LEU A 87 -4.02 -11.41 -5.86
C LEU A 87 -4.54 -10.00 -5.52
N GLN A 88 -3.99 -8.98 -6.16
CA GLN A 88 -4.35 -7.56 -5.98
C GLN A 88 -5.27 -7.05 -7.09
N TRP A 89 -5.74 -7.93 -7.99
CA TRP A 89 -6.55 -7.53 -9.14
C TRP A 89 -7.89 -6.91 -8.71
N LEU A 90 -8.19 -5.71 -9.22
CA LEU A 90 -9.38 -4.92 -8.86
C LEU A 90 -9.48 -4.57 -7.36
N GLU A 91 -8.36 -4.57 -6.62
CA GLU A 91 -8.27 -3.84 -5.35
C GLU A 91 -8.39 -2.31 -5.56
#